data_AF-A0A3F2U9L3-F1
#
_entry.id   AF-A0A3F2U9L3-F1
#
_cell.length_a   1.000
_cell.length_b   1.000
_cell.length_c   1.000
_cell.angle_alpha   90.00
_cell.angle_beta   90.00
_cell.angle_gamma   90.00
#
_symmetry.space_group_name_H-M   'P 1'
#
loop_
_entity.id
_entity.type
_entity.pdbx_description
1 polymer ?
#
loop_
_entity_poly.entity_id
_entity_poly.type
_entity_poly.pdbx_seq_one_letter_code
_entity_poly.pdbx_strand_id
1 'polypeptide(L)'
;MPISIAIAGMTFTSKEAFIDHCRAILYRSPLETEIVGDDREFVDAILHARPDKLAEMAGRRPVRYLRKMHRHNTPSFFVELDDGRLLDFSFMKFVNAYPRPTAA
;
A
#
# COMPACT_ATOMS: atom_id res chain seq x y z
N MET A 1 14.51 -14.93 12.97
CA MET A 1 15.30 -14.23 11.92
C MET A 1 14.83 -12.79 11.86
N PRO A 2 15.73 -11.79 11.78
CA PRO A 2 15.33 -10.42 11.50
C PRO A 2 14.63 -10.37 10.14
N ILE A 3 13.44 -9.77 10.09
CA ILE A 3 12.68 -9.60 8.85
C ILE A 3 13.14 -8.28 8.23
N SER A 4 13.64 -8.32 7.00
CA SER A 4 13.90 -7.12 6.21
C SER A 4 12.82 -6.98 5.13
N ILE A 5 12.19 -5.81 5.06
CA ILE A 5 11.21 -5.47 4.01
C ILE A 5 11.85 -4.41 3.13
N ALA A 6 12.08 -4.73 1.85
CA ALA A 6 12.63 -3.80 0.88
C ALA A 6 11.54 -3.41 -0.12
N ILE A 7 11.23 -2.12 -0.22
CA ILE A 7 10.22 -1.59 -1.13
C ILE A 7 10.51 -0.13 -1.50
N ALA A 8 10.27 0.27 -2.75
CA ALA A 8 10.49 1.64 -3.23
C ALA A 8 11.87 2.24 -2.82
N GLY A 9 12.94 1.42 -2.85
CA GLY A 9 14.28 1.85 -2.42
C GLY A 9 14.49 2.00 -0.91
N MET A 10 13.46 1.79 -0.09
CA MET A 10 13.53 1.81 1.37
C MET A 10 13.68 0.39 1.94
N THR A 11 14.42 0.28 3.04
CA THR A 11 14.56 -0.97 3.80
C THR A 11 14.05 -0.79 5.22
N PHE A 12 13.12 -1.64 5.65
CA PHE A 12 12.59 -1.67 7.01
C PHE A 12 13.11 -2.91 7.74
N THR A 13 13.56 -2.73 8.98
CA THR A 13 14.16 -3.79 9.81
C THR A 13 13.14 -4.59 10.62
N SER A 14 11.86 -4.21 10.57
CA SER A 14 10.76 -4.94 11.18
C SER A 14 9.44 -4.68 10.45
N LYS A 15 8.46 -5.57 10.67
CA LYS A 15 7.08 -5.37 10.21
C LYS A 15 6.46 -4.11 10.84
N GLU A 16 6.77 -3.85 12.11
CA GLU A 16 6.28 -2.69 12.85
C GLU A 16 6.77 -1.38 12.23
N ALA A 17 8.07 -1.27 11.89
CA ALA A 17 8.63 -0.09 11.24
C ALA A 17 7.95 0.21 9.89
N PHE A 18 7.66 -0.83 9.11
CA PHE A 18 6.91 -0.69 7.87
C PHE A 18 5.45 -0.25 8.12
N ILE A 19 4.77 -0.85 9.09
CA ILE A 19 3.38 -0.51 9.45
C ILE A 19 3.29 0.94 9.92
N ASP A 20 4.23 1.38 10.75
CA ASP A 20 4.27 2.75 11.25
C ASP A 20 4.54 3.76 10.14
N HIS A 21 5.40 3.40 9.17
CA HIS A 21 5.58 4.23 7.97
C HIS A 21 4.31 4.33 7.13
N CYS A 22 3.62 3.22 6.87
CA CYS A 22 2.34 3.23 6.15
C CYS A 22 1.27 4.04 6.88
N ARG A 23 1.18 3.92 8.21
CA ARG A 23 0.30 4.73 9.05
C ARG A 23 0.65 6.20 8.96
N ALA A 24 1.94 6.54 9.02
CA ALA A 24 2.38 7.93 8.88
C ALA A 24 1.87 8.52 7.56
N ILE A 25 1.93 7.80 6.44
CA ILE A 25 1.38 8.27 5.15
C ILE A 25 -0.15 8.46 5.22
N LEU A 26 -0.89 7.52 5.82
CA LEU A 26 -2.35 7.60 5.94
C LEU A 26 -2.83 8.77 6.80
N TYR A 27 -2.10 9.08 7.86
CA TYR A 27 -2.48 10.10 8.84
C TYR A 27 -1.78 11.45 8.65
N ARG A 28 -0.84 11.56 7.69
CA ARG A 28 -0.12 12.81 7.38
C ARG A 28 -1.06 13.93 6.90
N SER A 29 -2.17 13.58 6.28
CA SER A 29 -3.13 14.53 5.72
C SER A 29 -4.56 14.04 5.94
N PRO A 30 -5.57 14.92 5.86
CA PRO A 30 -6.97 14.54 6.01
C PRO A 30 -7.38 13.42 5.05
N LEU A 31 -8.42 12.67 5.42
CA LEU A 31 -9.04 11.72 4.49
C LEU A 31 -9.60 12.47 3.27
N GLU A 32 -9.75 11.73 2.18
CA GLU A 32 -10.19 12.19 0.86
C GLU A 32 -9.21 13.14 0.15
N THR A 33 -7.97 13.22 0.65
CA THR A 33 -6.88 13.93 -0.02
C THR A 33 -5.99 12.99 -0.83
N GLU A 34 -5.40 13.56 -1.87
CA GLU A 34 -4.45 12.86 -2.74
C GLU A 34 -3.11 12.61 -2.06
N ILE A 35 -2.53 11.45 -2.34
CA ILE A 35 -1.17 11.06 -1.96
C ILE A 35 -0.27 11.40 -3.15
N VAL A 36 0.73 12.25 -2.91
CA VAL A 36 1.61 12.83 -3.94
C VAL A 36 3.08 12.69 -3.54
N GLY A 37 4.00 12.96 -4.47
CA GLY A 37 5.45 12.91 -4.23
C GLY A 37 5.94 11.51 -3.85
N ASP A 38 6.94 11.43 -2.97
CA ASP A 38 7.57 10.17 -2.55
C ASP A 38 6.58 9.19 -1.92
N ASP A 39 5.57 9.68 -1.18
CA ASP A 39 4.52 8.82 -0.60
C ASP A 39 3.73 8.11 -1.70
N ARG A 40 3.50 8.76 -2.85
CA ARG A 40 2.79 8.18 -3.98
C ARG A 40 3.60 7.03 -4.57
N GLU A 41 4.89 7.24 -4.80
CA GLU A 41 5.79 6.21 -5.34
C GLU A 41 5.90 5.01 -4.39
N PHE A 42 5.96 5.28 -3.09
CA PHE A 42 5.95 4.24 -2.07
C PHE A 42 4.66 3.41 -2.08
N VAL A 43 3.50 4.08 -2.10
CA VAL A 43 2.18 3.44 -2.11
C VAL A 43 1.94 2.69 -3.43
N ASP A 44 2.42 3.22 -4.55
CA ASP A 44 2.40 2.56 -5.86
C ASP A 44 3.23 1.26 -5.85
N ALA A 45 4.42 1.27 -5.25
CA ALA A 45 5.23 0.07 -5.09
C ALA A 45 4.52 -1.00 -4.25
N ILE A 46 3.77 -0.61 -3.21
CA ILE A 46 2.97 -1.56 -2.40
C ILE A 46 1.88 -2.20 -3.25
N LEU A 47 1.20 -1.41 -4.08
CA LEU A 47 0.17 -1.92 -4.99
C LEU A 47 0.77 -2.90 -6.00
N HIS A 48 1.90 -2.56 -6.62
CA HIS A 48 2.56 -3.43 -7.60
C HIS A 48 3.19 -4.69 -6.98
N ALA A 49 3.45 -4.68 -5.68
CA ALA A 49 3.89 -5.88 -4.96
C ALA A 49 2.73 -6.80 -4.53
N ARG A 50 1.49 -6.51 -4.92
CA ARG A 50 0.28 -7.29 -4.61
C ARG A 50 -0.28 -7.97 -5.87
N PRO A 51 0.06 -9.24 -6.15
CA PRO A 51 -0.43 -9.96 -7.33
C PRO A 51 -1.96 -10.02 -7.42
N ASP A 52 -2.65 -10.12 -6.28
CA ASP A 52 -4.11 -10.11 -6.19
C ASP A 52 -4.71 -8.79 -6.71
N LYS A 53 -4.06 -7.66 -6.42
CA LYS A 53 -4.52 -6.34 -6.87
C LYS A 53 -4.11 -6.02 -8.30
N LEU A 54 -2.94 -6.47 -8.73
CA LEU A 54 -2.58 -6.40 -10.15
C LEU A 54 -3.56 -7.17 -11.03
N ALA A 55 -3.99 -8.36 -10.60
CA ALA A 55 -5.05 -9.10 -11.27
C ALA A 55 -6.39 -8.34 -11.25
N GLU A 56 -6.76 -7.74 -10.11
CA GLU A 56 -7.98 -6.95 -9.98
C GLU A 56 -7.96 -5.67 -10.82
N MET A 57 -6.79 -5.09 -11.10
CA MET A 57 -6.61 -3.98 -12.05
C MET A 57 -6.81 -4.42 -13.49
N ALA A 58 -6.64 -5.70 -13.84
CA ALA A 58 -6.89 -6.24 -15.18
C ALA A 58 -6.29 -5.37 -16.32
N GLY A 59 -5.07 -4.85 -16.13
CA GLY A 59 -4.37 -4.00 -17.10
C GLY A 59 -4.71 -2.50 -17.09
N ARG A 60 -5.66 -2.06 -16.25
CA ARG A 60 -5.98 -0.63 -16.04
C ARG A 60 -4.84 0.08 -15.32
N ARG A 61 -4.69 1.38 -15.58
CA ARG A 61 -3.57 2.17 -15.06
C ARG A 61 -3.96 2.99 -13.82
N PRO A 62 -3.09 3.07 -12.80
CA PRO A 62 -3.24 4.03 -11.71
C PRO A 62 -3.20 5.48 -12.22
N VAL A 63 -4.23 6.27 -11.89
CA VAL A 63 -4.31 7.71 -12.16
C VAL A 63 -3.83 8.50 -10.95
N ARG A 64 -4.42 8.24 -9.78
CA ARG A 64 -4.06 8.90 -8.53
C ARG A 64 -4.29 8.01 -7.32
N TYR A 65 -3.60 8.33 -6.24
CA TYR A 65 -3.69 7.61 -4.96
C TYR A 65 -4.39 8.47 -3.93
N LEU A 66 -5.32 7.88 -3.19
CA LEU A 66 -6.16 8.58 -2.23
C LEU A 66 -6.08 7.91 -0.86
N ARG A 67 -6.22 8.72 0.19
CA ARG A 67 -6.47 8.26 1.56
C ARG A 67 -7.98 8.26 1.76
N LYS A 68 -8.65 7.13 1.99
CA LYS A 68 -10.11 7.14 2.28
C LYS A 68 -10.46 6.20 3.41
N MET A 69 -11.63 6.44 4.01
CA MET A 69 -12.21 5.50 4.96
C MET A 69 -12.71 4.26 4.22
N HIS A 70 -12.21 3.10 4.58
CA HIS A 70 -12.77 1.84 4.11
C HIS A 70 -14.13 1.58 4.77
N ARG A 71 -14.97 0.72 4.17
CA ARG A 71 -16.32 0.38 4.67
C ARG A 71 -16.38 -0.19 6.10
N HIS A 72 -15.23 -0.56 6.67
CA HIS A 72 -15.08 -1.04 8.04
C HIS A 72 -14.54 0.03 9.00
N ASN A 73 -14.67 1.32 8.66
CA ASN A 73 -14.19 2.45 9.45
C ASN A 73 -12.68 2.43 9.73
N THR A 74 -11.90 1.95 8.76
CA THR A 74 -10.43 1.96 8.82
C THR A 74 -9.85 2.79 7.67
N PRO A 75 -8.97 3.78 7.94
CA PRO A 75 -8.22 4.46 6.89
C PRO A 75 -7.42 3.47 6.05
N SER A 76 -7.58 3.55 4.72
CA SER A 76 -6.91 2.67 3.77
C SER A 76 -6.45 3.44 2.53
N PHE A 77 -5.53 2.84 1.78
CA PHE A 77 -5.11 3.35 0.49
C PHE A 77 -6.13 2.98 -0.58
N PHE A 78 -6.42 3.93 -1.45
CA PHE A 78 -7.23 3.75 -2.63
C PHE A 78 -6.42 4.19 -3.84
N VAL A 79 -6.60 3.49 -4.95
CA VAL A 79 -6.10 3.90 -6.26
C VAL A 79 -7.30 4.14 -7.17
N GLU A 80 -7.33 5.31 -7.79
CA GLU A 80 -8.25 5.61 -8.89
C GLU A 80 -7.62 5.14 -10.19
N LEU A 81 -8.38 4.39 -10.97
CA LEU A 81 -7.96 3.83 -12.25
C LEU A 81 -8.42 4.73 -13.41
N ASP A 82 -7.85 4.51 -14.59
CA ASP A 82 -8.17 5.23 -15.82
C ASP A 82 -9.62 5.07 -16.31
N ASP A 83 -10.32 4.03 -15.86
CA ASP A 83 -11.76 3.82 -16.08
C ASP A 83 -12.66 4.53 -15.04
N GLY A 84 -12.07 5.30 -14.13
CA GLY A 84 -12.76 6.00 -13.03
C GLY A 84 -13.13 5.10 -11.85
N ARG A 85 -12.78 3.81 -11.86
CA ARG A 85 -13.02 2.93 -10.72
C ARG A 85 -12.02 3.20 -9.60
N LEU A 86 -12.49 3.00 -8.38
CA LEU A 86 -11.66 3.03 -7.18
C LEU A 86 -11.39 1.61 -6.69
N LEU A 87 -10.12 1.32 -6.47
CA LEU A 87 -9.65 0.06 -5.91
C LEU A 87 -9.05 0.34 -4.54
N ASP A 88 -9.59 -0.28 -3.49
CA ASP A 88 -9.00 -0.24 -2.16
C ASP A 88 -7.89 -1.28 -2.02
N PHE A 89 -6.89 -0.99 -1.20
CA PHE A 89 -5.92 -1.99 -0.80
C PHE A 89 -5.34 -1.72 0.59
N SER A 90 -5.18 -2.81 1.36
CA SER A 90 -4.56 -2.76 2.68
C SER A 90 -3.08 -3.14 2.63
N PHE A 91 -2.22 -2.27 3.17
CA PHE A 91 -0.81 -2.57 3.37
C PHE A 91 -0.59 -3.73 4.36
N MET A 92 -1.55 -4.00 5.26
CA MET A 92 -1.48 -5.14 6.18
C MET A 92 -1.47 -6.48 5.44
N LYS A 93 -2.20 -6.59 4.31
CA LYS A 93 -2.16 -7.80 3.48
C LYS A 93 -0.77 -8.02 2.87
N PHE A 94 -0.12 -6.94 2.43
CA PHE A 94 1.25 -7.00 1.94
C PHE A 94 2.22 -7.46 3.05
N VAL A 95 2.19 -6.83 4.23
CA VAL A 95 3.06 -7.18 5.37
C VAL A 95 2.85 -8.61 5.87
N ASN A 96 1.61 -9.09 5.85
CA ASN A 96 1.29 -10.45 6.28
C ASN A 96 1.75 -11.51 5.27
N ALA A 97 1.83 -11.15 3.99
CA ALA A 97 2.34 -11.99 2.91
C ALA A 97 3.87 -11.89 2.72
N TYR A 98 4.48 -10.77 3.09
CA TYR A 98 5.94 -10.55 3.03
C TYR A 98 6.67 -11.53 3.96
N PRO A 99 7.76 -12.18 3.50
CA PRO A 99 7.96 -13.59 3.77
C PRO A 99 7.99 -13.91 5.26
N ARG A 100 7.16 -14.89 5.63
CA ARG A 100 7.57 -15.85 6.64
C ARG A 100 8.81 -16.54 6.07
N PRO A 101 9.89 -16.75 6.84
CA PRO A 101 10.89 -17.72 6.41
C PRO A 101 10.14 -19.02 6.12
N THR A 102 10.19 -19.48 4.87
CA THR A 102 9.94 -20.89 4.58
C THR A 102 10.95 -21.64 5.43
N ALA A 103 10.46 -22.26 6.50
CA ALA A 103 11.28 -23.15 7.29
C ALA A 103 11.59 -24.36 6.40
N ALA A 104 12.90 -24.57 6.17
CA ALA A 104 13.56 -25.72 5.57
C ALA A 104 13.35 -25.95 4.06
#